data_AF-A0A8T1U177-F1
#
_entry.id   AF-A0A8T1U177-F1
#
_cell.length_a   1.000
_cell.length_b   1.000
_cell.length_c   1.000
_cell.angle_alpha   90.00
_cell.angle_beta   90.00
_cell.angle_gamma   90.00
#
_symmetry.space_group_name_H-M   'P 1'
#
loop_
_entity.id
_entity.type
_entity.pdbx_description
1 polymer ?
#
loop_
_entity_poly.entity_id
_entity_poly.type
_entity_poly.pdbx_seq_one_letter_code
_entity_poly.pdbx_strand_id
1 'polypeptide(L)'
;MTGQPTSFHELLQGGIETATHVIKQYTRNVYASYFKKFCEFCISNEYPDPALKRHHELPSLVVAFMKSVSAFAVVSNQTAEKICAAVANYYGSYERRDAAGPDKWMIVTNDQGNTYGLSNPAKDAFVRQFMRGLKKRKSTEITQRQATPISLDMLRVLHSYLAIAPGFTEASCLWFFAAFAFYGMCQINEVLSLKWKNLTLGLARPCTSDPDVSFTC
;
A
#
# COMPACT_ATOMS: atom_id res chain seq x y z
N MET A 1 11.56 -37.17 1.74
CA MET A 1 12.12 -37.10 0.37
C MET A 1 11.20 -36.23 -0.45
N THR A 2 11.49 -34.93 -0.52
CA THR A 2 10.71 -33.95 -1.30
C THR A 2 11.20 -33.98 -2.74
N GLY A 3 10.36 -34.45 -3.65
CA GLY A 3 10.66 -34.52 -5.08
C GLY A 3 10.99 -33.14 -5.63
N GLN A 4 12.08 -33.04 -6.39
CA GLN A 4 12.39 -31.83 -7.16
C GLN A 4 11.27 -31.59 -8.19
N PRO A 5 10.76 -30.37 -8.33
CA PRO A 5 9.79 -30.04 -9.39
C PRO A 5 10.48 -30.22 -10.75
N THR A 6 9.94 -31.10 -11.59
CA THR A 6 10.58 -31.56 -12.84
C THR A 6 10.11 -30.76 -14.06
N SER A 7 9.13 -29.87 -13.93
CA SER A 7 8.66 -29.04 -15.05
C SER A 7 8.87 -27.54 -14.84
N PHE A 8 9.27 -26.85 -15.91
CA PHE A 8 9.39 -25.39 -15.95
C PHE A 8 8.08 -24.69 -15.56
N HIS A 9 6.93 -25.31 -15.86
CA HIS A 9 5.62 -24.80 -15.49
C HIS A 9 5.35 -24.85 -13.98
N GLU A 10 5.83 -25.88 -13.26
CA GLU A 10 5.75 -25.95 -11.79
C GLU A 10 6.68 -24.95 -11.10
N LEU A 11 7.86 -24.71 -11.67
CA LEU A 11 8.77 -23.66 -11.20
C LEU A 11 8.18 -22.26 -11.42
N LEU A 12 7.49 -22.04 -12.54
CA LEU A 12 6.76 -20.80 -12.82
C LEU A 12 5.57 -20.62 -11.88
N GLN A 13 4.75 -21.66 -11.70
CA GLN A 13 3.61 -21.65 -10.80
C GLN A 13 4.06 -21.39 -9.35
N GLY A 14 5.12 -22.06 -8.89
CA GLY A 14 5.73 -21.84 -7.59
C GLY A 14 6.33 -20.43 -7.45
N GLY A 15 6.93 -19.89 -8.51
CA GLY A 15 7.44 -18.51 -8.54
C GLY A 15 6.33 -17.45 -8.49
N ILE A 16 5.22 -17.69 -9.18
CA ILE A 16 4.01 -16.84 -9.17
C ILE A 16 3.35 -16.92 -7.80
N GLU A 17 3.17 -18.12 -7.22
CA GLU A 17 2.65 -18.33 -5.88
C GLU A 17 3.52 -17.62 -4.83
N THR A 18 4.84 -17.78 -4.92
CA THR A 18 5.78 -17.09 -4.01
C THR A 18 5.73 -15.57 -4.17
N ALA A 19 5.71 -15.04 -5.40
CA ALA A 19 5.57 -13.60 -5.64
C ALA A 19 4.20 -13.06 -5.20
N THR A 20 3.17 -13.91 -5.24
CA THR A 20 1.85 -13.56 -4.74
C THR A 20 1.80 -13.48 -3.20
N HIS A 21 2.50 -14.34 -2.48
CA HIS A 21 2.53 -14.29 -1.01
C HIS A 21 3.29 -13.09 -0.42
N VAL A 22 4.12 -12.37 -1.20
CA VAL A 22 4.87 -11.18 -0.75
C VAL A 22 3.97 -9.96 -0.48
N ILE A 23 2.80 -9.87 -1.13
CA ILE A 23 1.90 -8.70 -1.02
C ILE A 23 0.57 -9.12 -0.39
N LYS A 24 0.17 -8.47 0.72
CA LYS A 24 -1.13 -8.70 1.38
C LYS A 24 -2.29 -8.57 0.40
N GLN A 25 -3.31 -9.41 0.52
CA GLN A 25 -4.48 -9.45 -0.39
C GLN A 25 -5.13 -8.08 -0.60
N TYR A 26 -5.31 -7.32 0.48
CA TYR A 26 -5.85 -5.96 0.44
C TYR A 26 -5.06 -5.07 -0.53
N THR A 27 -3.73 -5.08 -0.46
CA THR A 27 -2.86 -4.25 -1.31
C THR A 27 -2.98 -4.65 -2.78
N ARG A 28 -3.14 -5.94 -3.08
CA ARG A 28 -3.35 -6.42 -4.46
C ARG A 28 -4.66 -5.91 -5.03
N ASN A 29 -5.74 -5.96 -4.26
CA ASN A 29 -7.05 -5.47 -4.70
C ASN A 29 -7.00 -3.97 -4.99
N VAL A 30 -6.32 -3.21 -4.13
CA VAL A 30 -6.08 -1.78 -4.35
C VAL A 30 -5.30 -1.54 -5.64
N TYR A 31 -4.21 -2.27 -5.88
CA TYR A 31 -3.41 -2.13 -7.10
C TYR A 31 -4.18 -2.54 -8.35
N ALA A 32 -4.92 -3.65 -8.32
CA ALA A 32 -5.76 -4.09 -9.43
C ALA A 32 -6.83 -3.03 -9.76
N SER A 33 -7.46 -2.43 -8.75
CA SER A 33 -8.44 -1.36 -8.93
C SER A 33 -7.83 -0.12 -9.59
N TYR A 34 -6.67 0.36 -9.11
CA TYR A 34 -6.00 1.52 -9.72
C TYR A 34 -5.52 1.23 -11.14
N PHE A 35 -5.00 0.03 -11.40
CA PHE A 35 -4.55 -0.34 -12.74
C PHE A 35 -5.73 -0.44 -13.72
N LYS A 36 -6.87 -1.01 -13.28
CA LYS A 36 -8.09 -1.03 -14.10
C LYS A 36 -8.54 0.37 -14.48
N LYS A 37 -8.58 1.30 -13.52
CA LYS A 37 -8.90 2.72 -13.77
C LYS A 37 -7.91 3.39 -14.72
N PHE A 38 -6.64 3.01 -14.66
CA PHE A 38 -5.62 3.49 -15.59
C PHE A 38 -5.88 2.99 -17.02
N CYS A 39 -6.24 1.71 -17.20
CA CYS A 39 -6.64 1.18 -18.50
C CYS A 39 -7.87 1.90 -19.05
N GLU A 40 -8.91 2.09 -18.23
CA GLU A 40 -10.12 2.84 -18.60
C GLU A 40 -9.78 4.29 -18.99
N PHE A 41 -8.86 4.94 -18.28
CA PHE A 41 -8.37 6.27 -18.62
C PHE A 41 -7.67 6.29 -19.99
N CYS A 42 -6.78 5.33 -20.28
CA CYS A 42 -6.12 5.26 -21.58
C CYS A 42 -7.12 5.06 -22.73
N ILE A 43 -8.06 4.12 -22.58
CA ILE A 43 -9.09 3.82 -23.59
C ILE A 43 -9.98 5.05 -23.82
N SER A 44 -10.38 5.75 -22.75
CA SER A 44 -11.19 6.97 -22.85
C SER A 44 -10.48 8.14 -23.54
N ASN A 45 -9.15 8.10 -23.64
CA ASN A 45 -8.33 9.11 -24.33
C ASN A 45 -7.79 8.58 -25.68
N GLU A 46 -8.45 7.57 -26.25
CA GLU A 46 -8.12 6.98 -27.57
C GLU A 46 -6.75 6.26 -27.62
N TYR A 47 -6.16 5.96 -26.47
CA TYR A 47 -4.96 5.15 -26.39
C TYR A 47 -5.28 3.65 -26.34
N PRO A 48 -4.41 2.79 -26.88
CA PRO A 48 -4.61 1.35 -26.79
C PRO A 48 -4.56 0.89 -25.33
N ASP A 49 -5.28 -0.18 -25.02
CA ASP A 49 -5.29 -0.76 -23.67
C ASP A 49 -3.86 -1.11 -23.23
N PRO A 50 -3.34 -0.50 -22.14
CA PRO A 50 -2.02 -0.78 -21.59
C PRO A 50 -1.78 -2.26 -21.23
N ALA A 51 -2.86 -3.01 -20.96
CA ALA A 51 -2.79 -4.44 -20.69
C ALA A 51 -2.52 -5.27 -21.95
N LEU A 52 -2.93 -4.78 -23.11
CA LEU A 52 -2.81 -5.49 -24.39
C LEU A 52 -1.62 -4.99 -25.22
N LYS A 53 -1.38 -3.68 -25.27
CA LYS A 53 -0.33 -3.07 -26.09
C LYS A 53 0.43 -2.01 -25.30
N ARG A 54 1.76 -2.11 -25.33
CA ARG A 54 2.66 -1.14 -24.69
C ARG A 54 2.93 0.04 -25.61
N HIS A 55 2.12 1.09 -25.47
CA HIS A 55 2.35 2.35 -26.16
C HIS A 55 3.61 3.04 -25.63
N HIS A 56 4.39 3.68 -26.51
CA HIS A 56 5.65 4.34 -26.11
C HIS A 56 5.42 5.52 -25.14
N GLU A 57 4.23 6.15 -25.17
CA GLU A 57 3.82 7.26 -24.28
C GLU A 57 3.28 6.81 -22.91
N LEU A 58 3.31 5.51 -22.58
CA LEU A 58 2.81 5.02 -21.29
C LEU A 58 3.33 5.79 -20.06
N PRO A 59 4.63 6.17 -19.97
CA PRO A 59 5.10 7.03 -18.87
C PRO A 59 4.37 8.37 -18.75
N SER A 60 4.09 9.02 -19.88
CA SER A 60 3.35 10.28 -19.94
C SER A 60 1.89 10.09 -19.52
N LEU A 61 1.26 9.01 -19.99
CA LEU A 61 -0.11 8.65 -19.63
C LEU A 61 -0.26 8.35 -18.13
N VAL A 62 0.73 7.71 -17.51
CA VAL A 62 0.75 7.46 -16.07
C VAL A 62 0.73 8.79 -15.29
N VAL A 63 1.53 9.77 -15.70
CA VAL A 63 1.55 11.11 -15.07
C VAL A 63 0.24 11.87 -15.33
N ALA A 64 -0.31 11.78 -16.55
CA ALA A 64 -1.59 12.38 -16.89
C ALA A 64 -2.73 11.80 -16.02
N PHE A 65 -2.73 10.48 -15.82
CA PHE A 65 -3.68 9.80 -14.95
C PHE A 65 -3.54 10.22 -13.47
N MET A 66 -2.30 10.37 -12.96
CA MET A 66 -2.11 10.89 -11.60
C MET A 66 -2.71 12.28 -11.41
N LYS A 67 -2.60 13.12 -12.44
CA LYS A 67 -3.22 14.45 -12.45
C LYS A 67 -4.74 14.37 -12.52
N SER A 68 -5.32 13.47 -13.33
CA SER A 68 -6.78 13.35 -13.47
C SER A 68 -7.47 12.78 -12.24
N VAL A 69 -6.85 11.83 -11.54
CA VAL A 69 -7.38 11.27 -10.28
C VAL A 69 -7.34 12.28 -9.14
N SER A 70 -6.47 13.29 -9.24
CA SER A 70 -6.37 14.36 -8.27
C SER A 70 -7.42 15.43 -8.61
N ALA A 71 -8.62 15.30 -8.04
CA ALA A 71 -9.72 16.26 -8.20
C ALA A 71 -9.43 17.69 -7.66
N PHE A 72 -8.18 17.98 -7.29
CA PHE A 72 -7.68 19.25 -6.79
C PHE A 72 -6.51 19.73 -7.66
N ALA A 73 -6.22 21.03 -7.62
CA ALA A 73 -5.11 21.65 -8.36
C ALA A 73 -3.73 21.01 -8.08
N VAL A 74 -3.60 20.20 -7.02
CA VAL A 74 -2.36 19.54 -6.60
C VAL A 74 -2.56 18.03 -6.46
N VAL A 75 -1.64 17.27 -7.07
CA VAL A 75 -1.61 15.81 -6.96
C VAL A 75 -1.15 15.38 -5.57
N SER A 76 -1.96 14.56 -4.89
CA SER A 76 -1.57 13.96 -3.61
C SER A 76 -0.43 12.96 -3.80
N ASN A 77 0.66 13.12 -3.05
CA ASN A 77 1.80 12.20 -3.09
C ASN A 77 1.40 10.75 -2.81
N GLN A 78 0.52 10.53 -1.83
CA GLN A 78 0.10 9.17 -1.47
C GLN A 78 -0.69 8.51 -2.61
N THR A 79 -1.53 9.27 -3.30
CA THR A 79 -2.29 8.78 -4.45
C THR A 79 -1.35 8.47 -5.61
N ALA A 80 -0.41 9.38 -5.92
CA ALA A 80 0.58 9.17 -6.96
C ALA A 80 1.49 7.96 -6.67
N GLU A 81 1.91 7.76 -5.42
CA GLU A 81 2.69 6.60 -4.99
C GLU A 81 1.93 5.30 -5.21
N LYS A 82 0.64 5.25 -4.84
CA LYS A 82 -0.21 4.07 -5.04
C LYS A 82 -0.41 3.75 -6.52
N ILE A 83 -0.64 4.76 -7.35
CA ILE A 83 -0.77 4.60 -8.81
C ILE A 83 0.54 4.08 -9.40
N CYS A 84 1.68 4.69 -9.06
CA CYS A 84 3.01 4.24 -9.45
C CYS A 84 3.24 2.78 -9.05
N ALA A 85 2.93 2.42 -7.81
CA ALA A 85 3.13 1.07 -7.30
C ALA A 85 2.21 0.06 -8.01
N ALA A 86 0.97 0.43 -8.31
CA ALA A 86 0.03 -0.41 -9.05
C ALA A 86 0.52 -0.73 -10.46
N VAL A 87 0.92 0.31 -11.21
CA VAL A 87 1.50 0.17 -12.56
C VAL A 87 2.82 -0.62 -12.50
N ALA A 88 3.69 -0.29 -11.54
CA ALA A 88 4.96 -0.96 -11.38
C ALA A 88 4.79 -2.46 -11.07
N ASN A 89 3.82 -2.79 -10.22
CA ASN A 89 3.50 -4.17 -9.85
C ASN A 89 2.94 -4.95 -11.05
N TYR A 90 2.08 -4.32 -11.86
CA TYR A 90 1.52 -4.96 -13.05
C TYR A 90 2.61 -5.36 -14.05
N TYR A 91 3.46 -4.40 -14.46
CA TYR A 91 4.55 -4.65 -15.42
C TYR A 91 5.76 -5.38 -14.81
N GLY A 92 5.87 -5.43 -13.49
CA GLY A 92 6.92 -6.16 -12.77
C GLY A 92 6.65 -7.65 -12.59
N SER A 93 5.41 -8.11 -12.84
CA SER A 93 5.03 -9.52 -12.75
C SER A 93 5.86 -10.38 -13.72
N TYR A 94 6.25 -11.57 -13.28
CA TYR A 94 7.18 -12.44 -14.02
C TYR A 94 6.67 -12.76 -15.44
N GLU A 95 5.37 -13.02 -15.58
CA GLU A 95 4.68 -13.27 -16.87
C GLU A 95 4.75 -12.09 -17.84
N ARG A 96 4.98 -10.88 -17.32
CA ARG A 96 4.95 -9.63 -18.08
C ARG A 96 6.32 -8.95 -18.13
N ARG A 97 7.39 -9.61 -17.67
CA ARG A 97 8.75 -9.13 -17.91
C ARG A 97 9.10 -9.31 -19.37
N ASP A 98 9.67 -8.27 -19.95
CA ASP A 98 10.30 -8.36 -21.26
C ASP A 98 11.82 -8.55 -21.13
N ALA A 99 12.45 -8.84 -22.26
CA ALA A 99 13.88 -9.06 -22.36
C ALA A 99 14.73 -7.83 -22.01
N ALA A 100 14.14 -6.63 -21.96
CA ALA A 100 14.83 -5.37 -21.66
C ALA A 100 15.18 -5.20 -20.17
N GLY A 101 14.75 -6.13 -19.32
CA GLY A 101 15.06 -6.10 -17.90
C GLY A 101 14.22 -5.09 -17.11
N PRO A 102 14.39 -5.02 -15.79
CA PRO A 102 13.39 -4.41 -14.92
C PRO A 102 13.54 -2.89 -14.73
N ASP A 103 14.61 -2.22 -15.18
CA ASP A 103 15.01 -0.94 -14.58
C ASP A 103 14.90 0.31 -15.43
N LYS A 104 14.77 0.18 -16.75
CA LYS A 104 14.71 1.34 -17.64
C LYS A 104 13.66 1.17 -18.73
N TRP A 105 12.65 2.05 -18.73
CA TRP A 105 11.72 2.15 -19.84
C TRP A 105 12.49 2.48 -21.12
N MET A 106 12.29 1.68 -22.17
CA MET A 106 12.96 1.86 -23.45
C MET A 106 11.93 1.97 -24.56
N ILE A 107 12.10 2.94 -25.44
CA ILE A 107 11.32 3.05 -26.66
C ILE A 107 12.11 2.33 -27.75
N VAL A 108 11.49 1.32 -28.36
CA VAL A 108 12.08 0.56 -29.47
C VAL A 108 11.22 0.77 -30.70
N THR A 109 11.88 1.02 -31.83
CA THR A 109 11.26 1.09 -33.15
C THR A 109 11.43 -0.26 -33.81
N ASN A 110 10.35 -0.85 -34.31
CA ASN A 110 10.44 -2.07 -35.11
C ASN A 110 10.89 -1.77 -36.55
N ASP A 111 11.18 -2.82 -37.32
CA ASP A 111 11.61 -2.72 -38.72
C ASP A 111 10.54 -2.10 -39.64
N GLN A 112 9.29 -1.98 -39.16
CA GLN A 112 8.17 -1.35 -39.86
C GLN A 112 8.01 0.15 -39.49
N GLY A 113 8.91 0.71 -38.68
CA GLY A 113 8.87 2.11 -38.24
C GLY A 113 7.92 2.40 -37.05
N ASN A 114 7.25 1.39 -36.50
CA ASN A 114 6.36 1.55 -35.34
C ASN A 114 7.15 1.53 -34.02
N THR A 115 6.88 2.51 -33.16
CA THR A 115 7.49 2.64 -31.83
C THR A 115 6.64 2.00 -30.74
N TYR A 116 7.27 1.18 -29.90
CA TYR A 116 6.64 0.55 -28.74
C TYR A 116 7.55 0.61 -27.52
N GLY A 117 6.93 0.47 -26.35
CA GLY A 117 7.62 0.56 -25.07
C GLY A 117 8.01 -0.80 -24.50
N LEU A 118 9.22 -0.87 -23.95
CA LEU A 118 9.77 -2.00 -23.21
C LEU A 118 10.13 -1.59 -21.77
N SER A 119 10.15 -2.57 -20.89
CA SER A 119 10.28 -2.53 -19.44
C SER A 119 9.08 -1.91 -18.73
N ASN A 120 9.32 -1.34 -17.55
CA ASN A 120 8.28 -0.84 -16.66
C ASN A 120 8.10 0.68 -16.83
N PRO A 121 6.93 1.17 -17.29
CA PRO A 121 6.72 2.59 -17.54
C PRO A 121 6.75 3.44 -16.26
N ALA A 122 6.39 2.87 -15.11
CA ALA A 122 6.47 3.57 -13.83
C ALA A 122 7.91 3.82 -13.35
N LYS A 123 8.88 3.09 -13.93
CA LYS A 123 10.31 3.29 -13.70
C LYS A 123 10.94 4.22 -14.73
N ASP A 124 10.18 4.89 -15.58
CA ASP A 124 10.75 5.87 -16.49
C ASP A 124 11.37 7.08 -15.75
N ALA A 125 12.35 7.73 -16.37
CA ALA A 125 12.99 8.92 -15.81
C ALA A 125 11.99 10.07 -15.59
N PHE A 126 11.04 10.26 -16.50
CA PHE A 126 10.00 11.28 -16.43
C PHE A 126 9.08 11.06 -15.22
N VAL A 127 8.59 9.83 -15.03
CA VAL A 127 7.75 9.46 -13.89
C VAL A 127 8.51 9.65 -12.58
N ARG A 128 9.77 9.21 -12.51
CA ARG A 128 10.62 9.40 -11.33
C ARG A 128 10.87 10.88 -11.01
N GLN A 129 11.09 11.71 -12.02
CA GLN A 129 11.28 13.15 -11.84
C GLN A 129 10.01 13.82 -11.33
N PHE A 130 8.85 13.45 -11.88
CA PHE A 130 7.55 13.92 -11.40
C PHE A 130 7.33 13.56 -9.92
N MET A 131 7.55 12.29 -9.55
CA MET A 131 7.43 11.81 -8.17
C MET A 131 8.41 12.51 -7.22
N ARG A 132 9.64 12.79 -7.66
CA ARG A 132 10.61 13.57 -6.87
C ARG A 132 10.14 15.01 -6.66
N GLY A 133 9.57 15.64 -7.69
CA GLY A 133 8.98 16.98 -7.59
C GLY A 133 7.84 17.03 -6.59
N LEU A 134 6.95 16.04 -6.63
CA LEU A 134 5.88 15.84 -5.66
C LEU A 134 6.40 15.67 -4.23
N LYS A 135 7.42 14.82 -4.03
CA LYS A 135 8.04 14.61 -2.72
C LYS A 135 8.66 15.89 -2.15
N LYS A 136 9.34 16.67 -2.99
CA LYS A 136 9.94 17.95 -2.59
C LYS A 136 8.87 18.96 -2.15
N ARG A 137 7.78 19.10 -2.91
CA ARG A 137 6.66 20.00 -2.54
C ARG A 137 6.02 19.61 -1.21
N LYS A 138 5.75 18.31 -1.00
CA LYS A 138 5.26 17.82 0.29
C LYS A 138 6.22 18.12 1.44
N SER A 139 7.53 17.97 1.24
CA SER A 139 8.50 18.27 2.32
C SER A 139 8.56 19.76 2.68
N THR A 140 8.28 20.65 1.72
CA THR A 140 8.24 22.10 1.96
C THR A 140 6.89 22.58 2.49
N GLU A 141 5.80 21.88 2.16
CA GLU A 141 4.43 22.28 2.50
C GLU A 141 3.89 21.58 3.76
N ILE A 142 4.40 20.39 4.08
CA ILE A 142 3.89 19.54 5.16
C ILE A 142 5.01 19.24 6.15
N THR A 143 5.22 20.15 7.10
CA THR A 143 5.60 19.73 8.45
C THR A 143 4.39 18.93 8.95
N GLN A 144 4.42 17.59 8.83
CA GLN A 144 3.30 16.76 9.28
C GLN A 144 3.03 17.12 10.74
N ARG A 145 1.87 17.72 11.01
CA ARG A 145 1.37 17.91 12.36
C ARG A 145 1.19 16.51 12.91
N GLN A 146 2.22 16.00 13.59
CA GLN A 146 2.10 14.72 14.26
C GLN A 146 0.90 14.83 15.19
N ALA A 147 0.04 13.80 15.18
CA ALA A 147 -1.05 13.75 16.13
C ALA A 147 -0.42 13.82 17.52
N THR A 148 -0.69 14.90 18.25
CA THR A 148 -0.22 15.02 19.63
C THR A 148 -0.85 13.85 20.40
N PRO A 149 -0.05 13.01 21.06
CA PRO A 149 -0.59 11.90 21.82
C PRO A 149 -1.56 12.46 22.88
N ILE A 150 -2.73 11.83 22.99
CA ILE A 150 -3.70 12.19 24.02
C ILE A 150 -3.07 11.92 25.38
N SER A 151 -3.15 12.86 26.31
CA SER A 151 -2.63 12.69 27.66
C SER A 151 -3.45 11.67 28.45
N LEU A 152 -2.83 11.05 29.45
CA LEU A 152 -3.49 10.06 30.29
C LEU A 152 -4.69 10.66 31.05
N ASP A 153 -4.59 11.92 31.47
CA ASP A 153 -5.71 12.61 32.12
C ASP A 153 -6.89 12.83 31.17
N MET A 154 -6.62 13.14 29.90
CA MET A 154 -7.67 13.29 28.89
C MET A 154 -8.33 11.94 28.57
N LEU A 155 -7.58 10.83 28.59
CA LEU A 155 -8.16 9.48 28.48
C LEU A 155 -9.09 9.16 29.66
N ARG A 156 -8.72 9.55 30.89
CA ARG A 156 -9.60 9.37 32.07
C ARG A 156 -10.90 10.17 31.94
N VAL A 157 -10.83 11.40 31.44
CA VAL A 157 -12.02 12.24 31.18
C VAL A 157 -12.91 11.60 30.13
N LEU A 158 -12.34 11.14 29.01
CA LEU A 158 -13.09 10.46 27.95
C LEU A 158 -13.74 9.17 28.44
N HIS A 159 -13.03 8.37 29.24
CA HIS A 159 -13.56 7.16 29.86
C HIS A 159 -14.75 7.47 30.76
N SER A 160 -14.63 8.48 31.63
CA SER A 160 -15.70 8.89 32.55
C SER A 160 -16.92 9.42 31.80
N TYR A 161 -16.71 10.17 30.72
CA TYR A 161 -17.78 10.67 29.86
C TYR A 161 -18.53 9.51 29.18
N LEU A 162 -17.81 8.56 28.58
CA LEU A 162 -18.41 7.39 27.92
C LEU A 162 -19.19 6.47 28.87
N ALA A 163 -18.82 6.43 30.15
CA ALA A 163 -19.56 5.68 31.16
C ALA A 163 -20.93 6.29 31.50
N ILE A 164 -21.10 7.60 31.30
CA ILE A 164 -22.28 8.36 31.73
C ILE A 164 -23.11 8.86 30.53
N ALA A 165 -22.52 8.91 29.34
CA ALA A 165 -23.12 9.53 28.15
C ALA A 165 -24.43 8.82 27.71
N PRO A 166 -25.59 9.50 27.72
CA PRO A 166 -26.81 8.96 27.16
C PRO A 166 -26.72 8.96 25.63
N GLY A 167 -26.99 7.80 25.00
CA GLY A 167 -27.04 7.66 23.53
C GLY A 167 -26.06 6.65 22.94
N PHE A 168 -25.15 6.08 23.74
CA PHE A 168 -24.32 4.95 23.33
C PHE A 168 -24.92 3.63 23.80
N THR A 169 -24.84 2.61 22.95
CA THR A 169 -25.18 1.24 23.37
C THR A 169 -24.06 0.67 24.24
N GLU A 170 -24.40 -0.22 25.16
CA GLU A 170 -23.42 -0.88 26.05
C GLU A 170 -22.27 -1.52 25.27
N ALA A 171 -22.59 -2.17 24.15
CA ALA A 171 -21.59 -2.74 23.25
C ALA A 171 -20.64 -1.68 22.67
N SER A 172 -21.16 -0.52 22.24
CA SER A 172 -20.31 0.56 21.71
C SER A 172 -19.39 1.15 22.78
N CYS A 173 -19.88 1.32 24.02
CA CYS A 173 -19.06 1.79 25.14
C CYS A 173 -17.91 0.81 25.43
N LEU A 174 -18.17 -0.50 25.45
CA LEU A 174 -17.14 -1.52 25.64
C LEU A 174 -16.05 -1.45 24.54
N TRP A 175 -16.44 -1.21 23.29
CA TRP A 175 -15.47 -1.02 22.20
C TRP A 175 -14.62 0.24 22.36
N PHE A 176 -15.19 1.35 22.82
CA PHE A 176 -14.43 2.56 23.12
C PHE A 176 -13.47 2.37 24.29
N PHE A 177 -13.89 1.67 25.35
CA PHE A 177 -13.00 1.34 26.48
C PHE A 177 -11.84 0.45 26.04
N ALA A 178 -12.10 -0.58 25.23
CA ALA A 178 -11.05 -1.40 24.65
C ALA A 178 -10.10 -0.56 23.77
N ALA A 179 -10.62 0.36 22.94
CA ALA A 179 -9.79 1.23 22.12
C ALA A 179 -8.91 2.17 22.95
N PHE A 180 -9.38 2.67 24.10
CA PHE A 180 -8.57 3.46 25.02
C PHE A 180 -7.54 2.64 25.79
N ALA A 181 -7.89 1.42 26.20
CA ALA A 181 -6.96 0.52 26.91
C ALA A 181 -5.75 0.14 26.03
N PHE A 182 -5.97 0.01 24.72
CA PHE A 182 -4.90 -0.27 23.74
C PHE A 182 -4.41 0.97 22.99
N TYR A 183 -4.74 2.18 23.47
CA TYR A 183 -4.37 3.43 22.81
C TYR A 183 -2.85 3.55 22.66
N GLY A 184 -2.39 3.69 21.42
CA GLY A 184 -0.95 3.78 21.10
C GLY A 184 -0.20 2.45 21.12
N MET A 185 -0.84 1.36 21.57
CA MET A 185 -0.21 0.03 21.70
C MET A 185 -0.61 -0.93 20.58
N CYS A 186 -1.86 -0.86 20.11
CA CYS A 186 -2.37 -1.75 19.06
C CYS A 186 -3.09 -0.97 17.96
N GLN A 187 -3.08 -1.52 16.75
CA GLN A 187 -3.94 -1.01 15.69
C GLN A 187 -5.39 -1.45 15.93
N ILE A 188 -6.36 -0.64 15.49
CA ILE A 188 -7.79 -0.95 15.68
C ILE A 188 -8.17 -2.33 15.10
N ASN A 189 -7.57 -2.71 13.97
CA ASN A 189 -7.81 -4.01 13.35
C ASN A 189 -7.33 -5.19 14.20
N GLU A 190 -6.30 -4.98 15.03
CA GLU A 190 -5.79 -5.98 15.96
C GLU A 190 -6.77 -6.13 17.12
N VAL A 191 -7.24 -5.01 17.68
CA VAL A 191 -8.25 -5.00 18.76
C VAL A 191 -9.55 -5.68 18.32
N LEU A 192 -10.03 -5.37 17.12
CA LEU A 192 -11.26 -5.97 16.55
C LEU A 192 -11.11 -7.47 16.25
N SER A 193 -9.89 -7.95 16.02
CA SER A 193 -9.62 -9.37 15.72
C SER A 193 -9.20 -10.17 16.96
N LEU A 194 -9.15 -9.55 18.15
CA LEU A 194 -8.83 -10.22 19.40
C LEU A 194 -9.85 -11.31 19.70
N LYS A 195 -9.36 -12.52 19.94
CA LYS A 195 -10.14 -13.65 20.42
C LYS A 195 -9.68 -13.98 21.83
N TRP A 196 -10.56 -14.55 22.63
CA TRP A 196 -10.24 -14.97 24.00
C TRP A 196 -8.94 -15.78 24.10
N LYS A 197 -8.71 -16.69 23.15
CA LYS A 197 -7.48 -17.51 23.06
C LYS A 197 -6.19 -16.73 22.82
N ASN A 198 -6.26 -15.47 22.42
CA ASN A 198 -5.09 -14.60 22.21
C ASN A 198 -4.73 -13.83 23.48
N LEU A 199 -5.57 -13.87 24.52
CA LEU A 199 -5.36 -13.21 25.79
C LEU A 199 -4.72 -14.19 26.76
N THR A 200 -3.47 -13.90 27.14
CA THR A 200 -2.78 -14.62 28.21
C THR A 200 -2.67 -13.68 29.40
N LEU A 201 -3.43 -13.96 30.46
CA LEU A 201 -3.38 -13.20 31.70
C LEU A 201 -2.22 -13.69 32.57
N GLY A 202 -1.53 -12.79 33.28
CA GLY A 202 -0.49 -13.16 34.23
C GLY A 202 0.89 -13.44 33.60
N LEU A 203 1.18 -12.86 32.44
CA LEU A 203 2.51 -12.97 31.84
C LEU A 203 3.47 -12.03 32.58
N ALA A 204 4.12 -12.53 33.63
CA ALA A 204 5.19 -11.81 34.31
C ALA A 204 6.41 -11.76 33.38
N ARG A 205 6.76 -10.56 32.90
CA ARG A 205 8.06 -10.34 32.24
C ARG A 205 8.99 -9.64 33.23
N PRO A 206 10.21 -10.19 33.46
CA PRO A 206 11.21 -9.46 34.23
C PRO A 206 11.57 -8.18 33.48
N CYS A 207 11.63 -7.07 34.20
CA CYS A 207 12.07 -5.80 33.63
C CYS A 207 13.50 -5.96 33.09
N THR A 208 13.76 -5.48 31.87
CA THR A 208 15.09 -5.53 31.27
C THR A 208 16.11 -4.64 32.02
N SER A 209 15.61 -3.69 32.81
CA SER A 209 16.39 -2.72 33.57
C SER A 209 16.65 -3.15 35.02
N ASP A 210 15.76 -3.97 35.61
CA ASP A 210 15.82 -4.35 37.01
C ASP A 210 15.18 -5.74 37.22
N PRO A 211 15.97 -6.80 37.48
CA PRO A 211 15.46 -8.17 37.57
C PRO A 211 14.58 -8.44 38.80
N ASP A 212 14.58 -7.56 39.81
CA ASP A 212 13.73 -7.71 41.00
C ASP A 212 12.31 -7.11 40.81
N VAL A 213 12.07 -6.41 39.70
CA VAL A 213 10.76 -5.84 39.36
C VAL A 213 10.08 -6.71 38.31
N SER A 214 9.05 -7.45 38.73
CA SER A 214 8.15 -8.15 37.81
C SER A 214 6.92 -7.27 37.54
N PHE A 215 6.66 -7.02 36.26
CA PHE A 215 5.40 -6.41 35.84
C PHE A 215 4.36 -7.51 35.67
N THR A 216 3.30 -7.46 36.48
CA THR A 216 2.11 -8.28 36.30
C THR A 216 1.13 -7.55 35.37
N CYS A 217 0.81 -8.18 34.24
CA CYS A 217 -0.26 -7.77 33.33
C CYS A 217 -1.52 -8.62 33.56
#